data_AF-A0A9E0VAW1-F1
#
_entry.id   AF-A0A9E0VAW1-F1
#
_cell.length_a   1.000
_cell.length_b   1.000
_cell.length_c   1.000
_cell.angle_alpha   90.00
_cell.angle_beta   90.00
_cell.angle_gamma   90.00
#
_symmetry.space_group_name_H-M   'P 1'
#
loop_
_entity.id
_entity.type
_entity.pdbx_description
1 polymer ?
#
loop_
_entity_poly.entity_id
_entity_poly.type
_entity_poly.pdbx_seq_one_letter_code
_entity_poly.pdbx_strand_id
1 'polypeptide(L)'
;MITTPLIQAVLDGRIETVRSLIQTNPEMLGICSEVGSLPYRIAVNKGLANQQTALLRAAAPGSEDFSSWDGLLIYYMEDLSHDLGCAGWLSGIEFVLWRFVFTDEPMVGDDWLSRNLERLDEETKEDLRFLSRKAGGWAAWPEGEREPRFVTFEEWEKLVK
;
A
#
# COMPACT_ATOMS: atom_id res chain seq x y z
N MET A 1 15.19 28.13 2.51
CA MET A 1 13.83 27.56 2.40
C MET A 1 13.90 26.15 2.96
N ILE A 2 12.86 25.70 3.66
CA ILE A 2 12.93 24.52 4.53
C ILE A 2 12.29 23.34 3.80
N THR A 3 13.09 22.37 3.36
CA THR A 3 12.60 21.02 3.07
C THR A 3 12.18 20.42 4.41
N THR A 4 10.88 20.19 4.59
CA THR A 4 10.38 19.62 5.85
C THR A 4 10.85 18.17 5.98
N PRO A 5 10.97 17.66 7.22
CA PRO A 5 11.31 16.25 7.43
C PRO A 5 10.36 15.29 6.71
N LEU A 6 9.06 15.63 6.62
CA LEU A 6 8.08 14.81 5.91
C LEU A 6 8.34 14.77 4.40
N ILE A 7 8.59 15.93 3.77
CA ILE A 7 8.92 16.00 2.35
C ILE A 7 10.19 15.19 2.06
N GLN A 8 11.22 15.32 2.89
CA GLN A 8 12.46 14.54 2.73
C GLN A 8 12.21 13.04 2.86
N ALA A 9 11.43 12.60 3.85
CA ALA A 9 11.08 11.19 4.03
C ALA A 9 10.33 10.62 2.82
N VAL A 10 9.42 11.41 2.23
CA VAL A 10 8.69 11.01 1.02
C VAL A 10 9.65 10.87 -0.17
N LEU A 11 10.51 11.87 -0.38
CA LEU A 11 11.50 11.85 -1.47
C LEU A 11 12.45 10.65 -1.38
N ASP A 12 12.83 10.28 -0.16
CA ASP A 12 13.76 9.19 0.13
C ASP A 12 13.12 7.79 0.14
N GLY A 13 11.80 7.67 -0.05
CA GLY A 13 11.15 6.36 0.00
C GLY A 13 10.96 5.78 1.41
N ARG A 14 11.18 6.55 2.48
CA ARG A 14 11.22 6.05 3.87
C ARG A 14 9.84 5.98 4.53
N ILE A 15 9.07 4.94 4.19
CA ILE A 15 7.68 4.76 4.67
C ILE A 15 7.54 4.81 6.20
N GLU A 16 8.44 4.18 6.96
CA GLU A 16 8.39 4.21 8.43
C GLU A 16 8.53 5.63 9.00
N THR A 17 9.41 6.42 8.38
CA THR A 17 9.60 7.82 8.77
C THR A 17 8.38 8.65 8.38
N VAL A 18 7.78 8.40 7.22
CA VAL A 18 6.54 9.05 6.78
C VAL A 18 5.41 8.78 7.76
N ARG A 19 5.15 7.51 8.10
CA ARG A 19 4.09 7.11 9.05
C ARG A 19 4.30 7.75 10.42
N SER A 20 5.53 7.68 10.95
CA SER A 20 5.86 8.30 12.25
C SER A 20 5.65 9.82 12.24
N LEU A 21 6.06 10.52 11.18
CA LEU A 21 5.89 11.97 11.05
C LEU A 21 4.42 12.38 10.89
N ILE A 22 3.62 11.62 10.14
CA ILE A 22 2.18 11.86 10.02
C ILE A 22 1.49 11.79 11.39
N GLN A 23 1.86 10.81 12.21
CA GLN A 23 1.27 10.62 13.53
C GLN A 23 1.73 11.68 14.55
N THR A 24 2.99 12.09 14.50
CA THR A 24 3.58 13.03 15.48
C THR A 24 3.38 14.49 15.11
N ASN A 25 3.44 14.83 13.82
CA ASN A 25 3.47 16.19 13.30
C ASN A 25 2.50 16.34 12.08
N PRO A 26 1.18 16.14 12.27
CA PRO A 26 0.20 16.13 11.17
C PRO A 26 0.10 17.47 10.41
N GLU A 27 0.48 18.59 11.02
CA GLU A 27 0.52 19.91 10.37
C GLU A 27 1.49 19.94 9.18
N MET A 28 2.48 19.04 9.14
CA MET A 28 3.43 18.94 8.03
C MET A 28 2.78 18.46 6.73
N LEU A 29 1.61 17.83 6.79
CA LEU A 29 0.86 17.37 5.60
C LEU A 29 0.52 18.51 4.64
N GLY A 30 0.30 19.73 5.17
CA GLY A 30 -0.05 20.92 4.38
C GLY A 30 1.15 21.76 3.92
N ILE A 31 2.38 21.37 4.26
CA ILE A 31 3.57 22.16 3.93
C ILE A 31 4.14 21.73 2.59
N CYS A 32 4.24 22.67 1.66
CA CYS A 32 4.83 22.44 0.35
C CYS A 32 6.36 22.34 0.38
N SER A 33 6.90 21.53 -0.54
CA SER A 33 8.32 21.53 -0.93
C SER A 33 8.77 22.86 -1.56
N GLU A 34 10.07 22.97 -1.83
CA GLU A 34 10.68 24.14 -2.50
C GLU A 34 10.07 24.44 -3.88
N VAL A 35 9.55 23.42 -4.57
CA VAL A 35 8.89 23.54 -5.89
C VAL A 35 7.37 23.68 -5.77
N GLY A 36 6.84 23.94 -4.57
CA GLY A 36 5.41 24.15 -4.33
C GLY A 36 4.57 22.87 -4.30
N SER A 37 5.18 21.68 -4.39
CA SER A 37 4.46 20.41 -4.33
C SER A 37 4.18 19.95 -2.90
N LEU A 38 2.94 19.51 -2.63
CA LEU A 38 2.53 18.87 -1.37
C LEU A 38 3.07 17.44 -1.25
N PRO A 39 3.24 16.89 -0.02
CA PRO A 39 3.74 15.53 0.19
C PRO A 39 2.98 14.47 -0.62
N TYR A 40 1.65 14.53 -0.63
CA TYR A 40 0.81 13.60 -1.39
C TYR A 40 1.11 13.62 -2.89
N ARG A 41 1.28 14.82 -3.46
CA ARG A 41 1.57 14.99 -4.90
C ARG A 41 2.95 14.46 -5.27
N ILE A 42 3.93 14.57 -4.36
CA ILE A 42 5.25 13.99 -4.54
C ILE A 42 5.18 12.46 -4.54
N ALA A 43 4.46 11.86 -3.60
CA ALA A 43 4.29 10.40 -3.54
C ALA A 43 3.65 9.86 -4.84
N VAL A 44 2.58 10.50 -5.32
CA VAL A 44 1.93 10.18 -6.60
C VAL A 44 2.90 10.27 -7.77
N ASN A 45 3.63 11.38 -7.90
CA ASN A 45 4.56 11.60 -9.02
C ASN A 45 5.73 10.61 -9.04
N LYS A 46 6.09 10.05 -7.88
CA LYS A 46 7.16 9.05 -7.75
C LYS A 46 6.64 7.60 -7.84
N GLY A 47 5.33 7.39 -7.90
CA GLY A 47 4.73 6.05 -7.90
C GLY A 47 4.90 5.30 -6.59
N LEU A 48 5.00 6.01 -5.45
CA LEU A 48 5.22 5.39 -4.13
C LEU A 48 3.87 4.97 -3.54
N ALA A 49 3.37 3.79 -3.91
CA ALA A 49 2.00 3.35 -3.57
C ALA A 49 1.77 3.26 -2.06
N ASN A 50 2.74 2.76 -1.31
CA ASN A 50 2.69 2.68 0.15
C ASN A 50 2.56 4.05 0.83
N GLN A 51 3.37 5.03 0.41
CA GLN A 51 3.33 6.38 0.96
C GLN A 51 2.11 7.16 0.51
N GLN A 52 1.69 6.97 -0.75
CA GLN A 52 0.43 7.52 -1.25
C GLN A 52 -0.74 7.04 -0.38
N THR A 53 -0.74 5.76 -0.01
CA THR A 53 -1.77 5.16 0.85
C THR A 53 -1.74 5.72 2.27
N ALA A 54 -0.56 5.80 2.90
CA ALA A 54 -0.42 6.39 4.22
C ALA A 54 -0.91 7.85 4.26
N LEU A 55 -0.60 8.64 3.23
CA LEU A 55 -1.05 10.03 3.09
C LEU A 55 -2.56 10.12 2.83
N LEU A 56 -3.15 9.21 2.06
CA LEU A 56 -4.60 9.12 1.87
C LEU A 56 -5.34 8.79 3.17
N ARG A 57 -4.83 7.83 3.96
CA ARG A 57 -5.39 7.49 5.28
C ARG A 57 -5.36 8.69 6.24
N ALA A 58 -4.33 9.53 6.13
CA ALA A 58 -4.20 10.76 6.90
C ALA A 58 -5.00 11.95 6.34
N ALA A 59 -5.78 11.76 5.27
CA ALA A 59 -6.50 12.82 4.57
C ALA A 59 -5.60 14.00 4.17
N ALA A 60 -4.40 13.69 3.66
CA ALA A 60 -3.43 14.70 3.24
C ALA A 60 -4.05 15.70 2.23
N PRO A 61 -3.78 17.01 2.37
CA PRO A 61 -4.27 17.99 1.41
C PRO A 61 -3.85 17.66 -0.03
N GLY A 62 -4.74 17.97 -0.97
CA GLY A 62 -4.53 17.66 -2.37
C GLY A 62 -4.82 16.20 -2.71
N SER A 63 -5.47 15.42 -1.83
CA SER A 63 -5.90 14.04 -2.10
C SER A 63 -7.41 13.90 -2.37
N GLU A 64 -8.14 15.02 -2.41
CA GLU A 64 -9.61 15.07 -2.42
C GLU A 64 -10.23 14.42 -3.66
N ASP A 65 -9.55 14.54 -4.81
CA ASP A 65 -10.03 14.01 -6.09
C ASP A 65 -9.59 12.56 -6.37
N PHE A 66 -8.96 11.90 -5.39
CA PHE A 66 -8.48 10.53 -5.59
C PHE A 66 -9.64 9.52 -5.70
N SER A 67 -9.64 8.74 -6.78
CA SER A 67 -10.74 7.82 -7.10
C SER A 67 -10.31 6.42 -7.58
N SER A 68 -9.04 6.23 -7.96
CA SER A 68 -8.53 4.95 -8.49
C SER A 68 -8.04 4.01 -7.39
N TRP A 69 -8.94 3.60 -6.50
CA TRP A 69 -8.63 2.78 -5.32
C TRP A 69 -8.17 1.36 -5.67
N ASP A 70 -8.80 0.76 -6.68
CA ASP A 70 -8.47 -0.55 -7.21
C ASP A 70 -7.06 -0.58 -7.82
N GLY A 71 -6.73 0.40 -8.66
CA GLY A 71 -5.40 0.52 -9.24
C GLY A 71 -4.32 0.72 -8.18
N LEU A 72 -4.56 1.57 -7.17
CA LEU A 72 -3.60 1.77 -6.08
C LEU A 72 -3.42 0.50 -5.22
N LEU A 73 -4.47 -0.28 -4.99
CA LEU A 73 -4.36 -1.57 -4.33
C LEU A 73 -3.48 -2.55 -5.12
N ILE A 74 -3.70 -2.65 -6.44
CA ILE A 74 -2.88 -3.49 -7.32
C ILE A 74 -1.41 -3.07 -7.25
N TYR A 75 -1.12 -1.78 -7.43
CA TYR A 75 0.26 -1.28 -7.41
C TYR A 75 0.93 -1.48 -6.05
N TYR A 76 0.21 -1.29 -4.95
CA TYR A 76 0.79 -1.55 -3.64
C TYR A 76 1.08 -3.05 -3.46
N MET A 77 0.18 -3.95 -3.87
CA MET A 77 0.45 -5.39 -3.80
C MET A 77 1.62 -5.81 -4.71
N GLU A 78 1.79 -5.16 -5.86
CA GLU A 78 2.95 -5.32 -6.75
C GLU A 78 4.26 -4.87 -6.07
N ASP A 79 4.27 -3.69 -5.46
CA ASP A 79 5.42 -3.18 -4.69
C ASP A 79 5.79 -4.14 -3.55
N LEU A 80 4.81 -4.65 -2.81
CA LEU A 80 5.04 -5.64 -1.75
C LEU A 80 5.61 -6.94 -2.32
N SER A 81 5.12 -7.40 -3.47
CA SER A 81 5.68 -8.55 -4.17
C SER A 81 7.15 -8.33 -4.52
N HIS A 82 7.49 -7.13 -5.00
CA HIS A 82 8.86 -6.77 -5.32
C HIS A 82 9.75 -6.75 -4.07
N ASP A 83 9.28 -6.16 -2.97
CA ASP A 83 10.03 -6.07 -1.72
C ASP A 83 10.26 -7.44 -1.06
N LEU A 84 9.28 -8.34 -1.16
CA LEU A 84 9.36 -9.68 -0.57
C LEU A 84 10.21 -10.62 -1.43
N GLY A 85 10.06 -10.60 -2.75
CA GLY A 85 10.59 -11.63 -3.65
C GLY A 85 11.27 -11.15 -4.93
N CYS A 86 11.46 -9.84 -5.12
CA CYS A 86 11.99 -9.22 -6.33
C CYS A 86 11.23 -9.62 -7.61
N ALA A 87 9.93 -9.88 -7.49
CA ALA A 87 9.05 -10.24 -8.60
C ALA A 87 8.03 -9.12 -8.82
N GLY A 88 7.62 -8.88 -10.08
CA GLY A 88 6.48 -7.99 -10.36
C GLY A 88 5.25 -8.48 -9.60
N TRP A 89 4.85 -9.72 -9.84
CA TRP A 89 3.86 -10.41 -9.02
C TRP A 89 4.31 -11.80 -8.64
N LEU A 90 4.47 -12.02 -7.34
CA LEU A 90 4.81 -13.30 -6.79
C LEU A 90 3.56 -14.18 -6.78
N SER A 91 3.62 -15.32 -7.47
CA SER A 91 2.51 -16.26 -7.56
C SER A 91 1.91 -16.57 -6.19
N GLY A 92 0.62 -16.35 -6.04
CA GLY A 92 -0.14 -16.64 -4.82
C GLY A 92 -0.01 -15.61 -3.70
N ILE A 93 0.69 -14.49 -3.92
CA ILE A 93 0.81 -13.41 -2.94
C ILE A 93 -0.55 -12.83 -2.56
N GLU A 94 -1.51 -12.80 -3.48
CA GLU A 94 -2.87 -12.29 -3.26
C GLU A 94 -3.62 -13.05 -2.17
N PHE A 95 -3.49 -14.37 -2.14
CA PHE A 95 -4.13 -15.23 -1.13
C PHE A 95 -3.49 -15.06 0.23
N VAL A 96 -2.18 -14.84 0.21
CA VAL A 96 -1.38 -14.73 1.42
C VAL A 96 -1.58 -13.37 2.08
N LEU A 97 -1.53 -12.28 1.32
CA LEU A 97 -1.87 -10.94 1.81
C LEU A 97 -3.33 -10.88 2.26
N TRP A 98 -4.25 -11.58 1.58
CA TRP A 98 -5.63 -11.69 2.05
C TRP A 98 -5.71 -12.32 3.44
N ARG A 99 -5.03 -13.45 3.67
CA ARG A 99 -4.99 -14.10 4.98
C ARG A 99 -4.38 -13.18 6.02
N PHE A 100 -3.25 -12.53 5.72
CA PHE A 100 -2.62 -11.56 6.61
C PHE A 100 -3.56 -10.42 7.03
N VAL A 101 -4.38 -9.91 6.10
CA VAL A 101 -5.25 -8.75 6.33
C VAL A 101 -6.57 -9.10 7.02
N PHE A 102 -7.22 -10.19 6.59
CA PHE A 102 -8.61 -10.48 6.95
C PHE A 102 -8.80 -11.72 7.83
N THR A 103 -7.73 -12.46 8.11
CA THR A 103 -7.79 -13.59 9.04
C THR A 103 -6.92 -13.30 10.26
N ASP A 104 -7.36 -13.78 11.42
CA ASP A 104 -6.54 -13.82 12.64
C ASP A 104 -5.73 -15.12 12.72
N GLU A 105 -5.67 -15.87 11.61
CA GLU A 105 -4.91 -17.10 11.55
C GLU A 105 -3.42 -16.76 11.66
N PRO A 106 -2.68 -17.41 12.57
CA PRO A 106 -1.25 -17.24 12.59
C PRO A 106 -0.70 -17.77 11.25
N MET A 107 0.19 -16.99 10.63
CA MET A 107 0.91 -17.39 9.43
C MET A 107 1.95 -18.47 9.81
N VAL A 108 1.47 -19.66 10.17
CA VAL A 108 2.29 -20.79 10.59
C VAL A 108 2.66 -21.59 9.35
N GLY A 109 3.92 -21.50 8.95
CA GLY A 109 4.48 -22.25 7.84
C GLY A 109 5.98 -22.08 7.81
N ASP A 110 6.70 -23.16 7.45
CA ASP A 110 8.14 -23.08 7.21
C ASP A 110 8.47 -22.69 5.75
N ASP A 111 7.44 -22.33 4.99
CA ASP A 111 7.60 -21.87 3.63
C ASP A 111 8.18 -20.45 3.59
N TRP A 112 8.86 -20.16 2.47
CA TRP A 112 9.56 -18.90 2.26
C TRP A 112 8.64 -17.67 2.38
N LEU A 113 7.37 -17.82 2.04
CA LEU A 113 6.43 -16.71 1.99
C LEU A 113 5.99 -16.34 3.41
N SER A 114 5.62 -17.32 4.22
CA SER A 114 5.30 -17.15 5.65
C SER A 114 6.42 -16.42 6.41
N ARG A 115 7.69 -16.78 6.18
CA ARG A 115 8.86 -16.13 6.81
C ARG A 115 9.08 -14.68 6.38
N ASN A 116 8.77 -14.34 5.13
CA ASN A 116 8.96 -12.96 4.64
C ASN A 116 7.79 -12.05 5.03
N LEU A 117 6.58 -12.58 5.24
CA LEU A 117 5.43 -11.82 5.74
C LEU A 117 5.61 -11.33 7.18
N GLU A 118 6.41 -12.00 8.01
CA GLU A 118 6.77 -11.51 9.35
C GLU A 118 7.45 -10.13 9.31
N ARG A 119 7.93 -9.71 8.13
CA ARG A 119 8.54 -8.40 7.90
C ARG A 119 7.50 -7.31 7.63
N LEU A 120 6.24 -7.68 7.34
CA LEU A 120 5.16 -6.72 7.16
C LEU A 120 4.64 -6.28 8.52
N ASP A 121 4.47 -4.97 8.67
CA ASP A 121 4.00 -4.37 9.91
C ASP A 121 2.47 -4.18 9.92
N GLU A 122 1.94 -3.86 11.10
CA GLU A 122 0.50 -3.61 11.28
C GLU A 122 0.01 -2.41 10.45
N GLU A 123 0.85 -1.41 10.19
CA GLU A 123 0.45 -0.29 9.33
C GLU A 123 0.28 -0.71 7.87
N THR A 124 1.08 -1.66 7.36
CA THR A 124 0.87 -2.26 6.04
C THR A 124 -0.42 -3.07 6.00
N LYS A 125 -0.75 -3.78 7.09
CA LYS A 125 -2.04 -4.47 7.22
C LYS A 125 -3.22 -3.51 7.12
N GLU A 126 -3.16 -2.39 7.86
CA GLU A 126 -4.21 -1.37 7.84
C GLU A 126 -4.28 -0.64 6.50
N ASP A 127 -3.15 -0.40 5.82
CA ASP A 127 -3.11 0.16 4.48
C ASP A 127 -3.86 -0.70 3.47
N LEU A 128 -3.52 -1.98 3.39
CA LEU A 128 -4.17 -2.93 2.49
C LEU A 128 -5.67 -3.07 2.80
N ARG A 129 -6.03 -3.13 4.08
CA ARG A 129 -7.43 -3.16 4.52
C ARG A 129 -8.19 -1.90 4.11
N PHE A 130 -7.58 -0.74 4.29
CA PHE A 130 -8.15 0.55 3.91
C PHE A 130 -8.40 0.61 2.41
N LEU A 131 -7.39 0.28 1.59
CA LEU A 131 -7.51 0.28 0.14
C LEU A 131 -8.58 -0.69 -0.35
N SER A 132 -8.56 -1.92 0.16
CA SER A 132 -9.55 -2.95 -0.20
C SER A 132 -10.98 -2.52 0.11
N ARG A 133 -11.22 -1.91 1.27
CA ARG A 133 -12.54 -1.37 1.63
C ARG A 133 -12.96 -0.21 0.75
N LYS A 134 -12.03 0.67 0.38
CA LYS A 134 -12.31 1.80 -0.52
C LYS A 134 -12.59 1.34 -1.96
N ALA A 135 -11.89 0.33 -2.42
CA ALA A 135 -12.07 -0.26 -3.74
C ALA A 135 -13.30 -1.20 -3.81
N GLY A 136 -13.69 -1.81 -2.70
CA GLY A 136 -14.81 -2.76 -2.64
C GLY A 136 -14.44 -4.18 -3.08
N GLY A 137 -13.17 -4.57 -2.89
CA GLY A 137 -12.66 -5.84 -3.39
C GLY A 137 -11.17 -6.05 -3.13
N TRP A 138 -10.56 -6.91 -3.94
CA TRP A 138 -9.17 -7.34 -3.79
C TRP A 138 -8.48 -7.46 -5.15
N ALA A 139 -7.15 -7.41 -5.16
CA ALA A 139 -6.39 -7.71 -6.37
C ALA A 139 -6.13 -9.21 -6.44
N ALA A 140 -6.37 -9.79 -7.60
CA ALA A 140 -6.14 -11.21 -7.88
C ALA A 140 -5.24 -11.36 -9.10
N TRP A 141 -4.51 -12.47 -9.15
CA TRP A 141 -3.85 -12.91 -10.38
C TRP A 141 -4.56 -14.17 -10.91
N PRO A 142 -5.48 -14.03 -11.88
CA PRO A 142 -6.18 -15.17 -12.44
C PRO A 142 -5.23 -16.11 -13.18
N GLU A 143 -5.47 -17.41 -13.10
CA GLU A 143 -4.68 -18.39 -13.85
C GLU A 143 -4.73 -18.12 -15.36
N GLY A 144 -3.56 -18.12 -16.00
CA GLY A 144 -3.43 -17.90 -17.44
C GLY A 144 -3.47 -16.45 -17.89
N GLU A 145 -3.65 -15.49 -16.97
CA GLU A 145 -3.52 -14.06 -17.26
C GLU A 145 -2.07 -13.58 -17.07
N ARG A 146 -1.74 -12.46 -17.74
CA ARG A 146 -0.40 -11.87 -17.74
C ARG A 146 -0.22 -10.74 -16.72
N GLU A 147 -1.33 -10.23 -16.19
CA GLU A 147 -1.38 -9.06 -15.34
C GLU A 147 -2.38 -9.28 -14.21
N PRO A 148 -2.16 -8.68 -13.03
CA PRO A 148 -3.12 -8.73 -11.95
C PRO A 148 -4.35 -7.90 -12.32
N ARG A 149 -5.51 -8.30 -11.81
CA ARG A 149 -6.74 -7.54 -11.96
C ARG A 149 -7.48 -7.39 -10.65
N PHE A 150 -8.28 -6.34 -10.58
CA PHE A 150 -9.19 -6.16 -9.48
C PHE A 150 -10.40 -7.10 -9.60
N VAL A 151 -10.82 -7.65 -8.48
CA VAL A 151 -12.04 -8.44 -8.33
C VAL A 151 -12.84 -7.91 -7.14
N THR A 152 -14.16 -7.91 -7.26
CA THR A 152 -15.06 -7.58 -6.13
C THR A 152 -14.93 -8.62 -5.01
N PHE A 153 -15.37 -8.28 -3.80
CA PHE A 153 -15.38 -9.26 -2.69
C PHE A 153 -16.21 -10.51 -3.02
N GLU A 154 -17.35 -10.37 -3.73
CA GLU A 154 -18.17 -11.51 -4.14
C GLU A 154 -17.43 -12.46 -5.09
N GLU A 155 -16.65 -11.89 -6.01
CA GLU A 155 -15.79 -12.68 -6.91
C GLU A 155 -14.64 -13.32 -6.15
N TRP A 156 -13.99 -12.58 -5.24
CA TRP A 156 -12.89 -13.07 -4.42
C TRP A 156 -13.33 -14.26 -3.54
N GLU A 157 -14.50 -14.18 -2.91
CA GLU A 157 -15.08 -15.27 -2.11
C GLU A 157 -15.30 -16.56 -2.91
N LYS A 158 -15.40 -16.49 -4.25
CA LYS A 158 -15.49 -17.68 -5.10
C LYS A 158 -14.11 -18.29 -5.38
N LEU A 159 -13.04 -17.51 -5.27
CA LEU A 159 -11.65 -17.93 -5.51
C LEU A 159 -11.00 -18.55 -4.27
N VAL A 160 -11.37 -18.10 -3.07
CA VAL A 160 -10.75 -18.55 -1.80
C VAL A 160 -11.49 -19.69 -1.10
N LYS A 161 -12.52 -20.26 -1.74
CA LYS A 161 -13.25 -21.46 -1.26
C LYS A 161 -12.53 -22.73 -1.68
#